data_AF-A0AAN8EXE0-F1
#
_entry.id   AF-A0AAN8EXE0-F1
#
_cell.length_a   1.000
_cell.length_b   1.000
_cell.length_c   1.000
_cell.angle_alpha   90.00
_cell.angle_beta   90.00
_cell.angle_gamma   90.00
#
_symmetry.space_group_name_H-M   'P 1'
#
loop_
_entity.id
_entity.type
_entity.pdbx_description
1 polymer ?
#
loop_
_entity_poly.entity_id
_entity_poly.type
_entity_poly.pdbx_seq_one_letter_code
_entity_poly.pdbx_strand_id
1 'polypeptide(L)'
;SIFRYIRFDLYPPKDFEKYIRLLGVNNNDHVVLYGRGSFAGMLWPARAWWTFKLYGHDKVSVLDGGLEAWKKAGQPVASGDVVVKPGNFTAKPIDSSMIITFEELAKKSADGKSLFEELDK
;
A
#
# COMPACT_ATOMS: atom_id res chain seq x y z
N SER A 1 -23.97 -12.11 -7.75
CA SER A 1 -23.37 -10.83 -7.34
C SER A 1 -22.22 -10.54 -8.27
N ILE A 2 -22.29 -9.46 -9.05
CA ILE A 2 -21.28 -9.11 -10.07
C ILE A 2 -20.23 -8.25 -9.36
N PHE A 3 -18.99 -8.70 -9.28
CA PHE A 3 -17.87 -7.89 -8.79
C PHE A 3 -17.66 -6.71 -9.75
N ARG A 4 -18.04 -5.51 -9.33
CA ARG A 4 -17.76 -4.27 -10.06
C ARG A 4 -16.33 -3.87 -9.76
N TYR A 5 -15.44 -3.95 -10.75
CA TYR A 5 -14.09 -3.45 -10.62
C TYR A 5 -14.12 -1.93 -10.42
N ILE A 6 -13.70 -1.47 -9.24
CA ILE A 6 -13.51 -0.05 -8.93
C ILE A 6 -12.00 0.20 -8.97
N ARG A 7 -11.56 1.19 -9.74
CA ARG A 7 -10.13 1.53 -9.80
C ARG A 7 -9.63 1.90 -8.42
N PHE A 8 -8.47 1.34 -8.04
CA PHE A 8 -7.79 1.55 -6.75
C PHE A 8 -8.48 0.97 -5.51
N ASP A 9 -9.52 0.16 -5.71
CA ASP A 9 -10.16 -0.57 -4.62
C ASP A 9 -9.23 -1.66 -4.04
N LEU A 10 -9.58 -2.10 -2.85
CA LEU A 10 -8.85 -3.11 -2.11
C LEU A 10 -9.07 -4.49 -2.72
N TYR A 11 -8.00 -5.28 -2.77
CA TYR A 11 -8.11 -6.69 -3.14
C TYR A 11 -8.72 -7.50 -1.98
N PRO A 12 -9.44 -8.59 -2.27
CA PRO A 12 -9.64 -9.61 -1.27
C PRO A 12 -8.28 -10.05 -0.67
N PRO A 13 -8.16 -10.29 0.65
CA PRO A 13 -6.88 -10.65 1.28
C PRO A 13 -6.12 -11.79 0.58
N LYS A 14 -6.85 -12.79 0.07
CA LYS A 14 -6.27 -13.93 -0.68
C LYS A 14 -5.61 -13.53 -2.00
N ASP A 15 -6.15 -12.52 -2.68
CA ASP A 15 -5.57 -12.04 -3.93
C ASP A 15 -4.32 -11.23 -3.66
N PHE A 16 -4.35 -10.35 -2.65
CA PHE A 16 -3.15 -9.64 -2.19
C PHE A 16 -2.06 -10.63 -1.78
N GLU A 17 -2.39 -11.63 -0.95
CA GLU A 17 -1.48 -12.71 -0.54
C GLU A 17 -0.82 -13.37 -1.75
N LYS A 18 -1.62 -13.77 -2.75
CA LYS A 18 -1.12 -14.42 -3.95
C LYS A 18 -0.11 -13.54 -4.68
N TYR A 19 -0.41 -12.27 -4.91
CA TYR A 19 0.50 -11.36 -5.62
C TYR A 19 1.79 -11.11 -4.83
N ILE A 20 1.71 -10.91 -3.51
CA ILE A 20 2.88 -10.70 -2.68
C ILE A 20 3.77 -11.95 -2.63
N ARG A 21 3.18 -13.15 -2.56
CA ARG A 21 3.93 -14.40 -2.67
C ARG A 21 4.64 -14.52 -4.02
N LEU A 22 4.01 -14.14 -5.14
CA LEU A 22 4.67 -14.16 -6.46
C LEU A 22 5.90 -13.25 -6.56
N LEU A 23 5.98 -12.21 -5.71
CA LEU A 23 7.16 -11.35 -5.57
C LEU A 23 8.25 -11.96 -4.65
N GLY A 24 8.05 -13.17 -4.14
CA GLY A 24 9.01 -13.88 -3.29
C GLY A 24 9.01 -13.45 -1.81
N VAL A 25 8.06 -12.60 -1.40
CA VAL A 25 8.01 -12.05 -0.04
C VAL A 25 7.53 -13.09 0.96
N ASN A 26 8.23 -13.16 2.09
CA ASN A 26 7.93 -13.99 3.24
C ASN A 26 7.37 -13.15 4.40
N ASN A 27 6.74 -13.83 5.36
CA ASN A 27 6.13 -13.17 6.52
C ASN A 27 7.11 -12.32 7.35
N ASN A 28 8.37 -12.75 7.42
CA ASN A 28 9.38 -12.13 8.27
C ASN A 28 10.26 -11.11 7.55
N ASP A 29 10.11 -10.98 6.24
CA ASP A 29 10.90 -10.05 5.44
C ASP A 29 10.61 -8.61 5.86
N HIS A 30 11.60 -7.74 5.68
CA HIS A 30 11.39 -6.30 5.70
C HIS A 30 11.26 -5.82 4.26
N VAL A 31 10.07 -5.35 3.89
CA VAL A 31 9.79 -4.85 2.55
C VAL A 31 10.20 -3.37 2.44
N VAL A 32 11.07 -3.03 1.48
CA VAL A 32 11.43 -1.64 1.20
C VAL A 32 10.85 -1.25 -0.16
N LEU A 33 9.93 -0.29 -0.14
CA LEU A 33 9.23 0.22 -1.31
C LEU A 33 9.90 1.49 -1.81
N TYR A 34 10.03 1.63 -3.13
CA TYR A 34 10.58 2.85 -3.72
C TYR A 34 9.86 3.17 -5.03
N GLY A 35 9.83 4.46 -5.36
CA GLY A 35 9.22 4.99 -6.58
C GLY A 35 10.28 5.41 -7.60
N ARG A 36 9.84 5.58 -8.85
CA ARG A 36 10.61 6.24 -9.92
C ARG A 36 9.96 7.59 -10.23
N GLY A 37 10.77 8.62 -10.49
CA GLY A 37 10.29 9.98 -10.79
C GLY A 37 10.27 10.90 -9.57
N SER A 38 10.02 12.20 -9.80
CA SER A 38 9.87 13.24 -8.78
C SER A 38 8.62 13.03 -7.91
N PHE A 39 8.32 13.92 -6.96
CA PHE A 39 7.28 13.84 -5.91
C PHE A 39 6.02 12.97 -6.21
N ALA A 40 5.41 13.08 -7.40
CA ALA A 40 4.27 12.25 -7.81
C ALA A 40 4.58 10.73 -7.87
N GLY A 41 5.82 10.35 -8.17
CA GLY A 41 6.31 8.97 -8.16
C GLY A 41 6.35 8.34 -6.77
N MET A 42 6.35 9.15 -5.70
CA MET A 42 6.34 8.68 -4.31
C MET A 42 4.93 8.36 -3.77
N LEU A 43 3.87 8.76 -4.48
CA LEU A 43 2.49 8.43 -4.12
C LEU A 43 2.22 6.93 -4.15
N TRP A 44 2.82 6.21 -5.11
CA TRP A 44 2.60 4.76 -5.27
C TRP A 44 3.29 3.92 -4.20
N PRO A 45 4.56 4.15 -3.84
CA PRO A 45 5.19 3.51 -2.68
C PRO A 45 4.44 3.79 -1.37
N ALA A 46 3.94 5.01 -1.17
CA ALA A 46 3.16 5.36 0.01
C ALA A 46 1.82 4.59 0.06
N ARG A 47 1.12 4.51 -1.09
CA ARG A 47 -0.10 3.68 -1.21
C ARG A 47 0.20 2.21 -0.92
N ALA A 48 1.25 1.65 -1.53
CA ALA A 48 1.64 0.27 -1.30
C ALA A 48 2.02 0.02 0.17
N TRP A 49 2.77 0.94 0.80
CA TRP A 49 3.12 0.89 2.22
C TRP A 49 1.87 0.79 3.11
N TRP A 50 0.88 1.66 2.88
CA TRP A 50 -0.38 1.62 3.61
C TRP A 50 -1.14 0.31 3.34
N THR A 51 -1.12 -0.20 2.11
CA THR A 51 -1.73 -1.48 1.76
C THR A 51 -1.09 -2.67 2.48
N PHE A 52 0.25 -2.72 2.61
CA PHE A 52 0.91 -3.77 3.40
C PHE A 52 0.46 -3.76 4.87
N LYS A 53 0.37 -2.56 5.47
CA LYS A 53 -0.13 -2.40 6.83
C LYS A 53 -1.59 -2.82 6.97
N LEU A 54 -2.44 -2.45 6.01
CA LEU A 54 -3.85 -2.83 5.98
C LEU A 54 -4.06 -4.36 6.02
N TYR A 55 -3.16 -5.12 5.38
CA TYR A 55 -3.16 -6.59 5.42
C TYR A 55 -2.26 -7.18 6.51
N GLY A 56 -1.86 -6.36 7.50
CA GLY A 56 -1.22 -6.80 8.73
C GLY A 56 0.29 -7.04 8.67
N HIS A 57 1.00 -6.45 7.70
CA HIS A 57 2.45 -6.53 7.57
C HIS A 57 3.13 -5.20 7.91
N ASP A 58 3.65 -5.09 9.13
CA ASP A 58 4.22 -3.85 9.67
C ASP A 58 5.67 -3.60 9.27
N LYS A 59 6.42 -4.64 8.87
CA LYS A 59 7.84 -4.57 8.48
C LYS A 59 7.99 -4.02 7.07
N VAL A 60 7.47 -2.82 6.84
CA VAL A 60 7.48 -2.16 5.54
C VAL A 60 7.92 -0.70 5.67
N SER A 61 8.87 -0.31 4.84
CA SER A 61 9.40 1.05 4.78
C SER A 61 9.34 1.61 3.35
N VAL A 62 9.29 2.93 3.23
CA VAL A 62 9.47 3.62 1.96
C VAL A 62 10.89 4.19 1.94
N LEU A 63 11.62 3.98 0.85
CA LEU A 63 12.94 4.56 0.64
C LEU A 63 12.80 6.06 0.40
N ASP A 64 13.35 6.85 1.31
CA ASP A 64 13.31 8.32 1.21
C ASP A 64 14.01 8.82 -0.06
N GLY A 65 13.36 9.74 -0.77
CA GLY A 65 13.80 10.24 -2.07
C GLY A 65 13.77 9.23 -3.23
N GLY A 66 13.38 7.98 -3.00
CA GLY A 66 13.18 6.95 -4.03
C GLY A 66 14.44 6.59 -4.82
N LEU A 67 14.24 6.05 -6.04
CA LEU A 67 15.34 5.58 -6.88
C LEU A 67 16.33 6.70 -7.27
N GLU A 68 15.85 7.93 -7.40
CA GLU A 68 16.69 9.06 -7.81
C GLU A 68 17.65 9.49 -6.70
N ALA A 69 17.21 9.50 -5.44
CA ALA A 69 18.11 9.72 -4.30
C ALA A 69 19.12 8.57 -4.15
N TRP A 70 18.68 7.33 -4.33
CA TRP A 70 19.57 6.15 -4.33
C TRP A 70 20.71 6.26 -5.34
N LYS A 71 20.39 6.61 -6.59
CA LYS A 71 21.38 6.85 -7.65
C LYS A 71 22.31 8.02 -7.33
N LYS A 72 21.77 9.14 -6.83
CA LYS A 72 22.56 10.32 -6.45
C LYS A 72 23.55 10.03 -5.32
N ALA A 73 23.20 9.12 -4.42
CA ALA A 73 24.09 8.62 -3.37
C ALA A 73 25.16 7.63 -3.88
N GLY A 74 25.25 7.39 -5.19
CA GLY A 74 26.24 6.49 -5.79
C GLY A 74 25.99 5.01 -5.52
N GLN A 75 24.77 4.63 -5.12
CA GLN A 75 24.44 3.26 -4.78
C GLN A 75 24.24 2.38 -6.02
N PRO A 76 24.52 1.06 -5.94
CA PRO A 76 24.44 0.16 -7.09
C PRO A 76 22.99 -0.03 -7.58
N VAL A 77 22.85 -0.24 -8.88
CA VAL A 77 21.59 -0.61 -9.53
C VAL A 77 21.81 -1.80 -10.46
N ALA A 78 20.78 -2.62 -10.62
CA ALA A 78 20.77 -3.76 -11.52
C ALA A 78 19.64 -3.63 -12.55
N SER A 79 19.79 -4.31 -13.68
CA SER A 79 18.83 -4.37 -14.77
C SER A 79 18.72 -5.80 -15.29
N GLY A 80 17.60 -6.11 -15.95
CA GLY A 80 17.28 -7.46 -16.41
C GLY A 80 16.22 -8.11 -15.54
N ASP A 81 15.86 -9.34 -15.90
CA ASP A 81 14.79 -10.08 -15.23
C ASP A 81 15.27 -10.65 -13.90
N VAL A 82 14.38 -10.62 -12.91
CA VAL A 82 14.59 -11.25 -11.61
C VAL A 82 13.59 -12.39 -11.48
N VAL A 83 14.10 -13.62 -11.35
CA VAL A 83 13.27 -14.81 -11.09
C VAL A 83 13.34 -15.13 -9.61
N VAL A 84 12.21 -15.04 -8.93
CA VAL A 84 12.05 -15.42 -7.53
C VAL A 84 11.12 -16.62 -7.40
N LYS A 85 11.38 -17.47 -6.40
CA LYS A 85 10.41 -18.50 -6.01
C LYS A 85 9.29 -17.83 -5.21
N PRO A 86 8.05 -18.33 -5.29
CA PRO A 86 6.98 -17.81 -4.46
C PRO A 86 7.33 -17.86 -2.97
N GLY A 87 7.10 -16.77 -2.26
CA GLY A 87 7.32 -16.66 -0.83
C GLY A 87 6.18 -17.25 -0.01
N ASN A 88 6.23 -17.07 1.31
CA ASN A 88 5.25 -17.62 2.26
C ASN A 88 4.35 -16.57 2.95
N PHE A 89 4.30 -15.33 2.44
CA PHE A 89 3.47 -14.25 2.97
C PHE A 89 2.03 -14.70 3.28
N THR A 90 1.45 -14.24 4.39
CA THR A 90 0.07 -14.53 4.78
C THR A 90 -0.65 -13.22 5.06
N ALA A 91 -1.68 -12.91 4.27
CA ALA A 91 -2.45 -11.68 4.48
C ALA A 91 -3.42 -11.84 5.66
N LYS A 92 -3.50 -10.84 6.54
CA LYS A 92 -4.57 -10.74 7.53
C LYS A 92 -5.86 -10.23 6.88
N PRO A 93 -7.03 -10.42 7.53
CA PRO A 93 -8.23 -9.68 7.16
C PRO A 93 -7.97 -8.18 7.11
N ILE A 94 -8.70 -7.48 6.25
CA ILE A 94 -8.59 -6.02 6.10
C ILE A 94 -8.84 -5.36 7.46
N ASP A 95 -7.88 -4.55 7.90
CA ASP A 95 -8.07 -3.72 9.08
C ASP A 95 -9.03 -2.57 8.79
N SER A 96 -10.28 -2.73 9.21
CA SER A 96 -11.34 -1.75 8.98
C SER A 96 -11.09 -0.44 9.74
N SER A 97 -10.26 -0.42 10.78
CA SER A 97 -9.92 0.82 11.50
C SER A 97 -9.05 1.79 10.69
N MET A 98 -8.40 1.29 9.63
CA MET A 98 -7.58 2.08 8.72
C MET A 98 -8.37 2.62 7.53
N ILE A 99 -9.67 2.29 7.42
CA ILE A 99 -10.55 2.65 6.31
C ILE A 99 -11.69 3.49 6.86
N ILE A 100 -12.07 4.50 6.08
CA ILE A 100 -13.34 5.18 6.27
C ILE A 100 -14.23 4.92 5.05
N THR A 101 -15.44 4.44 5.30
CA THR A 101 -16.44 4.19 4.26
C THR A 101 -17.15 5.49 3.86
N PHE A 102 -17.83 5.46 2.71
CA PHE A 102 -18.65 6.61 2.29
C PHE A 102 -19.80 6.86 3.28
N GLU A 103 -20.39 5.79 3.80
CA GLU A 103 -21.43 5.85 4.82
C GLU A 103 -20.92 6.47 6.12
N GLU A 104 -19.69 6.17 6.54
CA GLU A 104 -19.07 6.77 7.72
C GLU A 104 -18.71 8.24 7.49
N LEU A 105 -18.18 8.58 6.31
CA LEU A 105 -17.90 9.96 5.91
C LEU A 105 -19.15 10.85 5.94
N ALA A 106 -20.29 10.32 5.50
CA ALA A 106 -21.56 11.04 5.42
C ALA A 106 -22.31 11.16 6.76
N LYS A 107 -21.93 10.39 7.79
CA LYS A 107 -22.58 10.48 9.10
C LYS A 107 -22.26 11.82 9.75
N LYS A 108 -23.30 12.44 10.32
CA LYS A 108 -23.18 13.65 11.12
C LYS A 108 -22.78 13.30 12.56
N SER A 109 -21.82 14.02 13.11
CA SER A 109 -21.44 14.00 14.52
C SER A 109 -22.52 14.65 15.40
N ALA A 110 -22.36 14.56 16.72
CA ALA A 110 -23.33 15.06 17.70
C ALA A 110 -23.58 16.58 17.61
N ASP A 111 -22.64 17.34 17.04
CA ASP A 111 -22.76 18.77 16.76
C ASP A 111 -23.35 19.08 15.36
N GLY A 112 -23.84 18.05 14.66
CA GLY A 112 -24.59 18.16 13.40
C GLY A 112 -23.75 18.32 12.14
N LYS A 113 -22.41 18.29 12.27
CA LYS A 113 -21.48 18.38 11.14
C LYS A 113 -21.11 17.01 10.59
N SER A 114 -20.85 16.91 9.29
CA SER A 114 -20.23 15.74 8.68
C SER A 114 -18.72 15.93 8.52
N LEU A 115 -17.97 14.84 8.31
CA LEU A 115 -16.52 14.96 8.09
C LEU A 115 -16.19 15.82 6.86
N PHE A 116 -17.04 15.84 5.84
CA PHE A 116 -16.88 16.73 4.68
C PHE A 116 -16.89 18.21 5.08
N GLU A 117 -17.80 18.61 5.98
CA GLU A 117 -17.93 20.00 6.45
C GLU A 117 -16.79 20.41 7.41
N GLU A 118 -16.06 19.45 7.97
CA GLU A 118 -14.89 19.68 8.83
C GLU A 118 -13.59 19.80 8.05
N LEU A 119 -13.49 19.13 6.89
CA LEU A 119 -12.28 19.13 6.04
C LEU A 119 -12.11 20.42 5.21
N ASP A 120 -13.17 21.21 5.05
CA ASP A 120 -13.16 22.49 4.31
C ASP A 120 -12.65 23.69 5.15
N LYS A 121 -11.96 23.44 6.27
CA LYS A 121 -11.34 24.45 7.14
C LYS A 121 -9.83 24.37 7.13
#